data_AF-A0A9E1P329-F1
#
_entry.id   AF-A0A9E1P329-F1
#
_cell.length_a   1.000
_cell.length_b   1.000
_cell.length_c   1.000
_cell.angle_alpha   90.00
_cell.angle_beta   90.00
_cell.angle_gamma   90.00
#
_symmetry.space_group_name_H-M   'P 1'
#
loop_
_entity.id
_entity.type
_entity.pdbx_description
1 polymer ?
#
loop_
_entity_poly.entity_id
_entity_poly.type
_entity_poly.pdbx_seq_one_letter_code
_entity_poly.pdbx_strand_id
1 'polypeptide(L)' 'MNKELLSNKIRNLADSIGIDSIGFAEATTFSDSRINNPKQKDPSLSLPDAKSIQVFLTGYFTGMS' A
#
# COMPACT_ATOMS: atom_id res chain seq x y z
N MET A 1 -11.66 -10.58 13.44
CA MET A 1 -10.37 -9.97 13.84
C MET A 1 -10.49 -8.46 13.66
N ASN A 2 -10.15 -7.66 14.67
CA ASN A 2 -10.31 -6.20 14.59
C ASN A 2 -9.33 -5.62 13.54
N LYS A 3 -9.85 -4.82 12.59
CA LYS A 3 -9.05 -4.16 11.52
C LYS A 3 -7.94 -3.29 12.10
N GLU A 4 -8.18 -2.62 13.22
CA GLU A 4 -7.17 -1.80 13.90
C GLU A 4 -6.03 -2.64 14.47
N LEU A 5 -6.37 -3.77 15.11
CA LEU A 5 -5.37 -4.68 15.65
C LEU A 5 -4.47 -5.25 14.55
N LEU A 6 -5.04 -5.60 13.40
CA LEU A 6 -4.27 -6.07 12.25
C LEU A 6 -3.38 -4.96 11.67
N SER A 7 -3.93 -3.75 11.50
CA SER A 7 -3.18 -2.60 10.99
C SER A 7 -1.99 -2.26 11.89
N ASN A 8 -2.16 -2.33 13.21
CA ASN A 8 -1.08 -2.10 14.17
C ASN A 8 -0.01 -3.19 14.13
N LYS A 9 -0.40 -4.46 13.97
CA LYS A 9 0.58 -5.55 13.78
C LYS A 9 1.42 -5.36 12.52
N ILE A 10 0.80 -4.90 11.43
CA ILE A 10 1.50 -4.65 10.16
C ILE A 10 2.44 -3.43 10.30
N ARG A 11 2.00 -2.35 10.96
CA ARG A 11 2.87 -1.19 11.26
C ARG A 11 4.10 -1.59 12.07
N ASN A 12 3.90 -2.33 13.17
CA ASN A 12 5.01 -2.77 14.01
C ASN A 12 5.99 -3.68 13.25
N LEU A 13 5.50 -4.52 12.34
CA LEU A 13 6.36 -5.33 11.47
C LEU A 13 7.14 -4.44 10.49
N ALA A 14 6.48 -3.46 9.88
CA ALA A 14 7.10 -2.52 8.95
C ALA A 14 8.24 -1.74 9.63
N ASP A 15 7.98 -1.21 10.83
CA ASP A 15 8.97 -0.51 11.64
C ASP A 15 10.17 -1.43 11.96
N SER A 16 9.91 -2.70 12.29
CA SER A 16 10.95 -3.68 12.64
C SER A 16 11.90 -4.03 11.49
N ILE A 17 11.47 -3.86 10.24
CA ILE A 17 12.27 -4.16 9.04
C ILE A 17 12.80 -2.90 8.35
N GLY A 18 12.67 -1.73 9.00
CA GLY A 18 13.22 -0.47 8.49
C GLY A 18 12.38 0.20 7.40
N ILE A 19 11.08 -0.07 7.33
CA ILE A 19 10.17 0.72 6.50
C ILE A 19 9.82 2.00 7.27
N ASP A 20 10.15 3.15 6.70
CA ASP A 20 9.92 4.45 7.35
C ASP A 20 8.43 4.81 7.46
N SER A 21 7.60 4.36 6.52
CA SER A 21 6.18 4.71 6.49
C SER A 21 5.34 3.69 5.71
N ILE A 22 4.18 3.36 6.28
CA ILE A 22 3.17 2.49 5.66
C ILE A 22 1.79 3.16 5.64
N GLY A 23 1.13 3.11 4.49
CA GLY A 23 -0.23 3.59 4.27
C GLY A 23 -1.19 2.46 3.94
N PHE A 24 -2.44 2.59 4.36
CA PHE A 24 -3.53 1.66 4.03
C PHE A 24 -4.62 2.41 3.28
N ALA A 25 -5.06 1.86 2.16
CA ALA A 25 -6.15 2.40 1.35
C ALA A 25 -7.13 1.29 0.95
N GLU A 26 -8.38 1.65 0.69
CA GLU A 26 -9.37 0.73 0.11
C GLU A 26 -8.97 0.41 -1.34
N ALA A 27 -9.25 -0.81 -1.80
CA ALA A 27 -8.94 -1.26 -3.15
C ALA A 27 -10.01 -0.79 -4.17
N THR A 28 -10.25 0.52 -4.21
CA THR A 28 -11.22 1.15 -5.11
C THR A 28 -10.55 1.72 -6.35
N THR A 29 -11.36 1.97 -7.39
CA THR A 29 -10.89 2.54 -8.66
C THR A 29 -10.28 3.92 -8.45
N PHE A 30 -9.08 4.14 -9.01
CA PHE A 30 -8.46 5.45 -9.04
C PHE A 30 -9.20 6.39 -10.00
N SER A 31 -9.53 7.60 -9.55
CA SER A 31 -10.23 8.61 -10.35
C SER A 31 -9.30 9.44 -11.26
N ASP A 32 -7.99 9.18 -11.22
CA ASP A 32 -7.00 9.94 -12.00
C ASP A 32 -7.20 9.71 -13.51
N SER A 33 -7.51 10.79 -14.23
CA SER A 33 -7.73 10.81 -15.67
C SER A 33 -6.46 10.58 -16.48
N ARG A 34 -5.29 10.66 -15.86
CA ARG A 34 -3.99 10.39 -16.51
C ARG A 34 -3.68 8.89 -16.61
N ILE A 35 -4.41 8.04 -15.88
CA ILE A 35 -4.23 6.58 -15.91
C ILE A 35 -5.13 5.99 -17.00
N ASN A 36 -4.52 5.71 -18.15
CA ASN A 36 -5.23 5.18 -19.32
C ASN A 36 -5.36 3.64 -19.32
N ASN A 37 -4.53 2.93 -18.55
CA ASN A 37 -4.58 1.48 -18.47
C ASN A 37 -5.62 1.01 -17.44
N PRO A 38 -6.68 0.27 -17.84
CA PRO A 38 -7.71 -0.19 -16.92
C PRO A 38 -7.19 -1.00 -15.74
N LYS A 39 -6.15 -1.85 -15.96
CA LYS A 39 -5.57 -2.67 -14.88
C LYS A 39 -4.79 -1.88 -13.83
N GLN A 40 -4.29 -0.69 -14.20
CA GLN A 40 -3.64 0.23 -13.27
C GLN A 40 -4.68 1.08 -12.52
N LYS A 41 -5.80 1.37 -13.18
CA LYS A 41 -6.87 2.20 -12.65
C LYS A 41 -7.77 1.44 -11.68
N ASP A 42 -8.01 0.15 -11.95
CA ASP A 42 -8.89 -0.70 -11.16
C ASP A 42 -8.12 -1.87 -10.54
N PRO A 43 -7.82 -1.79 -9.23
CA PRO A 43 -7.15 -2.87 -8.50
C PRO A 43 -7.85 -4.23 -8.61
N SER A 44 -9.19 -4.24 -8.73
CA SER A 44 -9.97 -5.48 -8.82
C SER A 44 -9.68 -6.28 -10.09
N LEU A 45 -9.22 -5.61 -11.16
CA LEU A 45 -8.84 -6.29 -12.41
C LEU A 45 -7.51 -7.04 -12.31
N SER A 46 -6.68 -6.71 -11.32
CA SER A 46 -5.42 -7.40 -11.05
C SER A 46 -5.56 -8.47 -9.97
N LEU A 47 -6.43 -8.24 -8.99
CA LEU A 47 -6.77 -9.20 -7.95
C LEU A 47 -8.27 -9.05 -7.58
N PRO A 48 -9.17 -9.90 -8.11
CA PRO A 48 -10.63 -9.73 -8.01
C PRO A 48 -11.18 -9.64 -6.59
N ASP A 49 -10.52 -10.29 -5.63
CA ASP A 49 -10.92 -10.29 -4.21
C ASP A 49 -10.16 -9.26 -3.36
N ALA A 50 -9.42 -8.34 -3.98
CA ALA A 50 -8.69 -7.30 -3.26
C ALA A 50 -9.65 -6.36 -2.53
N LYS A 51 -9.50 -6.26 -1.20
CA LYS A 51 -10.27 -5.33 -0.36
C LYS A 51 -9.45 -4.14 0.12
N SER A 52 -8.12 -4.26 0.14
CA SER A 52 -7.23 -3.22 0.63
C SER A 52 -5.93 -3.19 -0.16
N ILE A 53 -5.40 -1.99 -0.38
CA ILE A 53 -4.07 -1.72 -0.92
C ILE A 53 -3.16 -1.35 0.26
N GLN A 54 -1.97 -1.94 0.28
CA GLN A 54 -0.90 -1.56 1.21
C GLN A 54 0.16 -0.80 0.42
N VAL A 55 0.46 0.43 0.86
CA VAL A 55 1.47 1.28 0.24
C VAL A 55 2.66 1.33 1.17
N PHE A 56 3.81 0.89 0.68
CA PHE A 56 5.09 0.95 1.37
C PHE A 56 5.92 2.06 0.76
N LEU A 57 6.34 3.03 1.56
CA LEU A 57 7.38 3.98 1.17
C LEU A 57 8.67 3.52 1.81
N THR A 58 9.68 3.24 0.98
CA THR A 58 11.05 3.03 1.46
C THR A 58 11.81 4.32 1.20
N GLY A 59 12.29 5.01 2.24
CA GLY A 59 13.29 6.04 2.06
C GLY A 59 14.56 5.40 1.51
N TYR A 60 14.99 5.80 0.32
CA TYR A 60 16.37 5.51 -0.12
C TYR A 60 17.30 6.35 0.76
N PHE A 61 17.84 5.78 1.83
CA PHE A 61 19.02 6.32 2.51
C PHE A 61 20.22 6.14 1.57
N THR A 62 20.44 7.06 0.63
CA THR A 62 21.74 7.19 -0.06
C THR A 62 22.71 7.91 0.88
N GLY A 63 23.17 7.20 1.90
CA GLY A 63 24.33 7.61 2.69
C GLY A 63 25.53 6.77 2.29
N MET A 64 26.37 7.28 1.37
CA MET A 64 27.81 7.03 1.30
C MET A 64 28.43 7.77 0.09
N SER A 65 28.95 8.97 0.34
CA SER A 65 30.30 9.41 -0.03
C SER A 65 30.62 10.73 0.65
#